data_AF-A0A2N4UQK0-F1
#
_entry.id   AF-A0A2N4UQK0-F1
#
_cell.length_a   1.000
_cell.length_b   1.000
_cell.length_c   1.000
_cell.angle_alpha   90.00
_cell.angle_beta   90.00
_cell.angle_gamma   90.00
#
_symmetry.space_group_name_H-M   'P 1'
#
loop_
_entity.id
_entity.type
_entity.pdbx_description
1 polymer ?
#
loop_
_entity_poly.entity_id
_entity_poly.type
_entity_poly.pdbx_seq_one_letter_code
_entity_poly.pdbx_strand_id
1 'polypeptide(L)'
;MMIACEECGLVVDIPNLNEGEKATCPRCSHTLIKAVSLPFQRPVAYGIACLIMLTLSLSFPFLSFTVNGMGHQITLLNAAETLQHFENSVLAVLLMTTVIIFPAMYIVLVLYLYYRANKVKNIGHVIHARSWIKFLCRMLFKIQPWLMVDVFLVGVLVSLVKISALAHIGLGNSFWAFCLYSVLVIKCVSLVDRTWLWDRFFAMVPVDGVHDGDTHMDHNHVGCHACNQINPMPTTHHARCLRCDSRLHVFDANHSLQYAWAYLIASIVFYIPANLYPMMYTVSLGQTEGSTILGGVVLLWKMGSWPIALVIFMASIFIPMAKMFTLAWLYFCAGKRIDDSTQIAIKCLKLYRLTELIGRWSMVDIFVVAILVALVQLQNVMAISPGPAALCFAIVVIFTMLSAMSFDPRVFWTPKRKSYKQDSELDTVESNSVVPSVHK
;
A
#
# COMPACT_ATOMS: atom_id res chain seq x y z
N MET A 1 9.03 -1.68 26.78
CA MET A 1 9.50 -0.85 25.64
C MET A 1 8.34 0.00 25.17
N MET A 2 8.49 1.32 25.11
CA MET A 2 7.39 2.21 24.73
C MET A 2 7.26 2.36 23.20
N ILE A 3 6.05 2.20 22.68
CA ILE A 3 5.71 2.47 21.28
C ILE A 3 4.47 3.35 21.21
N ALA A 4 4.52 4.36 20.35
CA ALA A 4 3.35 5.14 19.97
C ALA A 4 2.55 4.41 18.87
N CYS A 5 1.26 4.20 19.09
CA CYS A 5 0.38 3.56 18.11
C CYS A 5 0.22 4.43 16.85
N GLU A 6 0.45 3.86 15.66
CA GLU A 6 0.32 4.59 14.38
C GLU A 6 -1.13 5.05 14.10
N GLU A 7 -2.13 4.34 14.63
CA GLU A 7 -3.54 4.63 14.33
C GLU A 7 -4.20 5.62 15.29
N CYS A 8 -4.00 5.45 16.61
CA CYS A 8 -4.63 6.31 17.62
C CYS A 8 -3.65 7.25 18.35
N GLY A 9 -2.35 7.08 18.13
CA GLY A 9 -1.31 7.89 18.75
C GLY A 9 -1.14 7.67 20.26
N LEU A 10 -1.74 6.64 20.86
CA LEU A 10 -1.52 6.27 22.25
C LEU A 10 -0.13 5.64 22.42
N VAL A 11 0.65 6.14 23.37
CA VAL A 11 1.89 5.53 23.85
C VAL A 11 1.54 4.40 24.78
N VAL A 12 2.09 3.22 24.47
CA VAL A 12 1.87 2.01 25.26
C VAL A 12 3.22 1.44 25.65
N ASP A 13 3.42 1.17 26.93
CA ASP A 13 4.56 0.36 27.37
C ASP A 13 4.30 -1.13 27.13
N ILE A 14 5.16 -1.74 26.33
CA ILE A 14 5.01 -3.13 25.91
C ILE A 14 5.81 -4.03 26.86
N PRO A 15 5.17 -5.02 27.52
CA PRO A 15 5.84 -6.00 28.36
C PRO A 15 6.68 -6.96 27.50
N ASN A 16 7.58 -7.73 28.14
CA ASN A 16 8.33 -8.77 27.45
C ASN A 16 7.37 -9.84 26.91
N LEU A 17 7.34 -10.00 25.59
CA LEU A 17 6.50 -10.97 24.88
C LEU A 17 7.22 -12.30 24.73
N ASN A 18 6.51 -13.41 24.94
CA ASN A 18 7.01 -14.74 24.59
C ASN A 18 6.86 -15.01 23.08
N GLU A 19 7.54 -16.05 22.58
CA GLU A 19 7.44 -16.44 21.18
C GLU A 19 6.00 -16.75 20.76
N GLY A 20 5.51 -16.10 19.69
CA GLY A 20 4.16 -16.28 19.18
C GLY A 20 3.11 -15.34 19.78
N GLU A 21 3.45 -14.58 20.82
CA GLU A 21 2.55 -13.58 21.40
C GLU A 21 2.51 -12.29 20.55
N LYS A 22 1.42 -11.53 20.69
CA LYS A 22 1.24 -10.23 20.04
C LYS A 22 0.77 -9.19 21.05
N ALA A 23 1.32 -7.99 20.97
CA ALA A 23 0.83 -6.84 21.71
C ALA A 23 -0.16 -6.04 20.86
N THR A 24 -1.32 -5.74 21.41
CA THR A 24 -2.35 -4.91 20.76
C THR A 24 -2.60 -3.64 21.57
N CYS A 25 -2.81 -2.52 20.88
CA CYS A 25 -3.17 -1.27 21.52
C CYS A 25 -4.52 -1.40 22.27
N PRO A 26 -4.60 -0.99 23.55
CA PRO A 26 -5.81 -1.13 24.36
C PRO A 26 -6.96 -0.22 23.87
N ARG A 27 -6.65 0.89 23.17
CA ARG A 27 -7.64 1.86 22.70
C ARG A 27 -8.27 1.50 21.36
N CYS A 28 -7.44 1.08 20.39
CA CYS A 28 -7.88 0.88 19.00
C CYS A 28 -7.75 -0.57 18.50
N SER A 29 -7.21 -1.49 19.31
CA SER A 29 -6.91 -2.89 18.94
C SER A 29 -5.94 -3.08 17.77
N HIS A 30 -5.21 -2.05 17.37
CA HIS A 30 -4.13 -2.16 16.38
C HIS A 30 -2.99 -3.04 16.93
N THR A 31 -2.41 -3.90 16.09
CA THR A 31 -1.28 -4.75 16.52
C THR A 31 0.00 -3.94 16.53
N LEU A 32 0.60 -3.73 17.71
CA LEU A 32 1.81 -2.92 17.87
C LEU A 32 3.08 -3.74 17.55
N ILE A 33 3.16 -4.95 18.11
CA ILE A 33 4.28 -5.88 17.92
C ILE A 33 3.72 -7.29 17.84
N LYS A 34 4.39 -8.14 17.04
CA LYS A 34 4.14 -9.57 16.99
C LYS A 34 5.46 -10.31 17.15
N ALA A 35 5.64 -11.05 18.24
CA ALA A 35 6.82 -11.89 18.44
C ALA A 35 6.74 -13.11 17.52
N VAL A 36 7.62 -13.17 16.52
CA VAL A 36 7.68 -14.29 15.57
C VAL A 36 8.60 -15.38 16.10
N SER A 37 8.13 -16.63 16.12
CA SER A 37 8.99 -17.79 16.43
C SER A 37 10.00 -18.04 15.32
N LEU A 38 11.26 -18.28 15.70
CA LEU A 38 12.42 -18.40 14.80
C LEU A 38 12.54 -17.23 13.80
N PRO A 39 12.77 -15.99 14.30
CA PRO A 39 12.72 -14.78 13.50
C PRO A 39 13.76 -14.77 12.39
N PHE A 40 14.89 -15.49 12.52
CA PHE A 40 15.91 -15.57 11.48
C PHE A 40 15.62 -16.64 10.42
N GLN A 41 15.36 -17.88 10.83
CA GLN A 41 15.34 -19.03 9.92
C GLN A 41 14.18 -18.98 8.93
N ARG A 42 12.98 -18.60 9.41
CA ARG A 42 11.78 -18.64 8.57
C ARG A 42 11.80 -17.61 7.44
N PRO A 43 12.04 -16.31 7.68
CA PRO A 43 12.09 -15.33 6.58
C PRO A 43 13.16 -15.66 5.54
N VAL A 44 14.31 -16.20 5.96
CA VAL A 44 15.37 -16.61 5.03
C VAL A 44 14.96 -17.82 4.19
N ALA A 45 14.39 -18.86 4.81
CA ALA A 45 13.94 -20.05 4.08
C ALA A 45 12.84 -19.72 3.06
N TYR A 46 11.82 -18.94 3.48
CA TYR A 46 10.78 -18.47 2.57
C TYR A 46 11.35 -17.53 1.49
N GLY A 47 12.29 -16.64 1.82
CA GLY A 47 12.93 -15.76 0.85
C GLY A 47 13.70 -16.52 -0.24
N ILE A 48 14.47 -17.55 0.12
CA ILE A 48 15.17 -18.40 -0.84
C ILE A 48 14.17 -19.15 -1.73
N ALA A 49 13.13 -19.74 -1.13
CA ALA A 49 12.07 -20.42 -1.87
C ALA A 49 11.35 -19.46 -2.84
N CYS A 50 11.09 -18.21 -2.42
CA CYS A 50 10.49 -17.19 -3.28
C CYS A 50 11.38 -16.87 -4.50
N LEU A 51 12.69 -16.71 -4.32
CA LEU A 51 13.60 -16.45 -5.43
C LEU A 51 13.63 -17.61 -6.43
N ILE A 52 13.71 -18.84 -5.95
CA ILE A 52 13.69 -20.03 -6.81
C ILE A 52 12.38 -20.09 -7.60
N MET A 53 11.24 -19.93 -6.92
CA MET A 53 9.93 -19.98 -7.59
C MET A 53 9.70 -18.81 -8.55
N LEU A 54 10.24 -17.62 -8.24
CA LEU A 54 10.24 -16.49 -9.18
C LEU A 54 11.02 -16.85 -10.45
N THR A 55 12.24 -17.37 -10.33
CA THR A 55 13.04 -17.78 -11.50
C THR A 55 12.34 -18.86 -12.32
N LEU A 56 11.77 -19.88 -11.67
CA LEU A 56 10.99 -20.93 -12.34
C LEU A 56 9.77 -20.35 -13.06
N SER A 57 9.06 -19.39 -12.45
CA SER A 57 7.89 -18.75 -13.07
C SER A 57 8.22 -17.93 -14.32
N LEU A 58 9.48 -17.51 -14.50
CA LEU A 58 9.94 -16.75 -15.65
C LEU A 58 10.57 -17.61 -16.75
N SER A 59 10.97 -18.85 -16.43
CA SER A 59 11.74 -19.71 -17.34
C SER A 59 10.88 -20.55 -18.27
N PHE A 60 9.65 -20.87 -17.90
CA PHE A 60 8.76 -21.74 -18.70
C PHE A 60 7.58 -20.97 -19.31
N PRO A 61 6.87 -21.55 -20.29
CA PRO A 61 5.61 -21.01 -20.80
C PRO A 61 4.59 -20.81 -19.68
N PHE A 62 3.96 -19.64 -19.65
CA PHE A 62 2.92 -19.30 -18.68
C PHE A 62 1.57 -19.84 -19.15
N LEU A 63 1.21 -19.57 -20.40
CA LEU A 63 -0.02 -20.05 -21.04
C LEU A 63 0.27 -20.56 -22.45
N SER A 64 -0.49 -21.57 -22.86
CA SER A 64 -0.44 -22.11 -24.22
C SER A 64 -1.84 -22.12 -24.84
N PHE A 65 -1.94 -21.70 -26.09
CA PHE A 65 -3.18 -21.70 -26.86
C PHE A 65 -2.99 -22.52 -28.12
N THR A 66 -3.98 -23.34 -28.47
CA THR A 66 -4.00 -24.08 -29.74
C THR A 66 -5.12 -23.52 -30.61
N VAL A 67 -4.76 -22.88 -31.72
CA VAL A 67 -5.72 -22.39 -32.72
C VAL A 67 -5.30 -22.95 -34.07
N ASN A 68 -6.22 -23.64 -34.75
CA ASN A 68 -5.99 -24.28 -36.05
C ASN A 68 -4.78 -25.24 -36.10
N GLY A 69 -4.53 -25.98 -35.01
CA GLY A 69 -3.45 -26.99 -34.93
C GLY A 69 -2.04 -26.44 -34.67
N MET A 70 -1.84 -25.12 -34.70
CA MET A 70 -0.59 -24.48 -34.26
C MET A 70 -0.71 -24.03 -32.80
N GLY A 71 0.19 -24.53 -31.95
CA GLY A 71 0.27 -24.14 -30.54
C GLY A 71 1.13 -22.89 -30.37
N HIS A 72 0.57 -21.82 -29.80
CA HIS A 72 1.33 -20.63 -29.41
C HIS A 72 1.56 -20.64 -27.89
N GLN A 73 2.80 -20.43 -27.47
CA GLN A 73 3.19 -20.35 -26.06
C GLN A 73 3.54 -18.91 -25.69
N ILE A 74 3.08 -18.45 -24.53
CA ILE A 74 3.31 -17.09 -24.05
C ILE A 74 4.00 -17.17 -22.68
N THR A 75 5.17 -16.55 -22.56
CA THR A 75 5.86 -16.33 -21.29
C THR A 75 5.46 -14.99 -20.68
N LEU A 76 5.68 -14.82 -19.37
CA LEU A 76 5.43 -13.53 -18.69
C LEU A 76 6.26 -12.37 -19.27
N LEU A 77 7.49 -12.65 -19.74
CA LEU A 77 8.35 -11.65 -20.36
C LEU A 77 7.83 -11.25 -21.74
N ASN A 78 7.43 -12.22 -22.57
CA ASN A 78 6.82 -11.92 -23.87
C ASN A 78 5.53 -11.12 -23.72
N ALA A 79 4.75 -11.37 -22.67
CA ALA A 79 3.55 -10.60 -22.36
C ALA A 79 3.86 -9.12 -22.07
N ALA A 80 5.01 -8.81 -21.48
CA ALA A 80 5.44 -7.43 -21.27
C ALA A 80 5.98 -6.78 -22.56
N GLU A 81 6.75 -7.52 -23.36
CA GLU A 81 7.29 -7.04 -24.63
C GLU A 81 6.18 -6.72 -25.65
N THR A 82 5.17 -7.58 -25.73
CA THR A 82 3.99 -7.35 -26.57
C THR A 82 3.27 -6.07 -26.15
N LEU A 83 3.07 -5.82 -24.85
CA LEU A 83 2.48 -4.56 -24.38
C LEU A 83 3.29 -3.30 -24.76
N GLN A 84 4.62 -3.40 -24.85
CA GLN A 84 5.45 -2.26 -25.27
C GLN A 84 5.28 -1.94 -26.76
N HIS A 85 5.10 -2.96 -27.61
CA HIS A 85 4.90 -2.76 -29.05
C HIS A 85 3.58 -2.08 -29.41
N PHE A 86 2.50 -2.30 -28.64
CA PHE A 86 1.18 -1.69 -28.87
C PHE A 86 1.02 -0.30 -28.23
N GLU A 87 2.08 0.52 -28.30
CA GLU A 87 2.14 1.94 -27.87
C GLU A 87 1.80 2.27 -26.41
N ASN A 88 1.46 1.29 -25.56
CA ASN A 88 1.12 1.50 -24.15
C ASN A 88 2.26 1.07 -23.21
N SER A 89 3.41 1.73 -23.37
CA SER A 89 4.62 1.50 -22.56
C SER A 89 4.38 1.60 -21.05
N VAL A 90 3.43 2.43 -20.62
CA VAL A 90 3.12 2.65 -19.20
C VAL A 90 2.57 1.39 -18.53
N LEU A 91 1.66 0.66 -19.18
CA LEU A 91 1.08 -0.57 -18.63
C LEU A 91 2.14 -1.69 -18.53
N ALA A 92 3.01 -1.78 -19.53
CA ALA A 92 4.12 -2.74 -19.54
C ALA A 92 5.07 -2.49 -18.36
N VAL A 93 5.47 -1.22 -18.17
CA VAL A 93 6.35 -0.80 -17.06
C VAL A 93 5.67 -1.06 -15.72
N LEU A 94 4.37 -0.76 -15.58
CA LEU A 94 3.62 -1.02 -14.36
C LEU A 94 3.61 -2.52 -14.01
N LEU A 95 3.32 -3.39 -14.99
CA LEU A 95 3.31 -4.84 -14.79
C LEU A 95 4.71 -5.35 -14.43
N MET A 96 5.74 -5.01 -15.22
CA MET A 96 7.13 -5.44 -14.95
C MET A 96 7.61 -4.97 -13.59
N THR A 97 7.30 -3.73 -13.22
CA THR A 97 7.75 -3.13 -11.96
C THR A 97 7.08 -3.79 -10.76
N THR A 98 5.77 -3.99 -10.80
CA THR A 98 4.99 -4.48 -9.65
C THR A 98 5.02 -5.99 -9.48
N VAL A 99 5.15 -6.76 -10.56
CA VAL A 99 5.09 -8.23 -10.55
C VAL A 99 6.49 -8.85 -10.46
N ILE A 100 7.50 -8.22 -11.06
CA ILE A 100 8.86 -8.79 -11.15
C ILE A 100 9.85 -7.97 -10.33
N ILE A 101 10.02 -6.67 -10.63
CA ILE A 101 11.12 -5.85 -10.09
C ILE A 101 10.97 -5.63 -8.58
N PHE A 102 9.83 -5.10 -8.12
CA PHE A 102 9.61 -4.83 -6.69
C PHE A 102 9.64 -6.09 -5.82
N PRO A 103 9.00 -7.21 -6.21
CA PRO A 103 9.13 -8.45 -5.46
C PRO A 103 10.55 -9.02 -5.43
N ALA A 104 11.26 -9.04 -6.57
CA ALA A 104 12.66 -9.49 -6.60
C ALA A 104 13.54 -8.62 -5.70
N MET A 105 13.41 -7.29 -5.81
CA MET A 105 14.12 -6.33 -4.97
C MET A 105 13.80 -6.54 -3.49
N TYR A 106 12.52 -6.72 -3.13
CA TYR A 106 12.09 -6.97 -1.75
C TYR A 106 12.70 -8.25 -1.20
N ILE A 107 12.60 -9.38 -1.92
CA ILE A 107 13.12 -10.67 -1.45
C ILE A 107 14.65 -10.62 -1.29
N VAL A 108 15.36 -10.01 -2.24
CA VAL A 108 16.82 -9.82 -2.15
C VAL A 108 17.18 -8.94 -0.95
N LEU A 109 16.44 -7.87 -0.69
CA LEU A 109 16.63 -7.03 0.49
C LEU A 109 16.39 -7.79 1.80
N VAL A 110 15.33 -8.61 1.89
CA VAL A 110 15.07 -9.46 3.05
C VAL A 110 16.24 -10.41 3.27
N LEU A 111 16.65 -11.17 2.25
CA LEU A 111 17.74 -12.12 2.37
C LEU A 111 19.05 -11.45 2.78
N TYR A 112 19.38 -10.31 2.17
CA TYR A 112 20.58 -9.55 2.50
C TYR A 112 20.55 -9.02 3.94
N LEU A 113 19.45 -8.38 4.36
CA LEU A 113 19.33 -7.79 5.70
C LEU A 113 19.32 -8.88 6.78
N TYR A 114 18.58 -9.97 6.60
CA TYR A 114 18.58 -11.07 7.56
C TYR A 114 19.93 -11.78 7.62
N TYR A 115 20.60 -12.02 6.47
CA TYR A 115 21.96 -12.55 6.45
C TYR A 115 22.95 -11.68 7.23
N ARG A 116 22.89 -10.36 7.05
CA ARG A 116 23.69 -9.40 7.81
C ARG A 116 23.33 -9.41 9.30
N ALA A 117 22.04 -9.49 9.63
CA ALA A 117 21.54 -9.52 11.00
C ALA A 117 22.04 -10.76 11.79
N ASN A 118 22.23 -11.89 11.12
CA ASN A 118 22.80 -13.11 11.72
C ASN A 118 24.30 -13.02 11.98
N LYS A 119 25.05 -12.33 11.10
CA LYS A 119 26.50 -12.11 11.30
C LYS A 119 26.80 -11.16 12.47
N VAL A 120 25.86 -10.29 12.83
CA VAL A 120 25.97 -9.46 14.02
C VAL A 120 25.72 -10.36 15.24
N LYS A 121 26.79 -10.93 15.80
CA LYS A 121 26.73 -11.84 16.96
C LYS A 121 26.48 -11.12 18.29
N ASN A 122 26.86 -9.85 18.42
CA ASN A 122 26.64 -9.05 19.63
C ASN A 122 25.57 -7.99 19.40
N ILE A 123 24.53 -8.05 20.24
CA ILE A 123 23.50 -7.01 20.39
C ILE A 123 24.22 -5.73 20.85
N GLY A 124 24.13 -4.65 20.07
CA GLY A 124 24.48 -3.30 20.53
C GLY A 124 25.80 -2.67 20.06
N HIS A 125 26.71 -3.40 19.39
CA HIS A 125 28.00 -2.81 18.96
C HIS A 125 28.18 -2.72 17.43
N VAL A 126 27.24 -2.07 16.75
CA VAL A 126 27.50 -1.51 15.41
C VAL A 126 27.31 0.01 15.45
N ILE A 127 28.11 0.68 16.29
CA ILE A 127 28.18 2.15 16.46
C ILE A 127 28.64 2.87 15.15
N HIS A 128 28.91 2.11 14.08
CA HIS A 128 29.22 2.65 12.75
C HIS A 128 28.59 1.86 11.60
N ALA A 129 27.37 1.35 11.79
CA ALA A 129 26.62 0.75 10.68
C ALA A 129 26.33 1.84 9.63
N ARG A 130 27.09 1.79 8.52
CA ARG A 130 26.95 2.58 7.28
C ARG A 130 25.52 3.07 7.09
N SER A 131 25.32 4.37 6.87
CA SER A 131 24.02 5.00 6.55
C SER A 131 23.22 4.25 5.48
N TRP A 132 23.92 3.48 4.64
CA TRP A 132 23.34 2.56 3.67
C TRP A 132 22.45 1.45 4.28
N ILE A 133 22.79 0.83 5.41
CA ILE A 133 21.91 -0.20 6.04
C ILE A 133 20.61 0.43 6.53
N LYS A 134 20.68 1.62 7.16
CA LYS A 134 19.48 2.39 7.53
C LYS A 134 18.61 2.67 6.31
N PHE A 135 19.23 3.07 5.19
CA PHE A 135 18.52 3.28 3.93
C PHE A 135 17.85 2.00 3.41
N LEU A 136 18.53 0.86 3.41
CA LEU A 136 17.98 -0.42 2.96
C LEU A 136 16.80 -0.89 3.83
N CYS A 137 16.89 -0.78 5.16
CA CYS A 137 15.76 -1.08 6.04
C CYS A 137 14.55 -0.18 5.77
N ARG A 138 14.77 1.13 5.51
CA ARG A 138 13.67 2.05 5.14
C ARG A 138 13.05 1.69 3.78
N MET A 139 13.87 1.35 2.79
CA MET A 139 13.40 0.93 1.47
C MET A 139 12.57 -0.35 1.53
N LEU A 140 12.98 -1.32 2.35
CA LEU A 140 12.25 -2.58 2.53
C LEU A 140 10.77 -2.35 2.88
N PHE A 141 10.50 -1.53 3.91
CA PHE A 141 9.12 -1.26 4.35
C PHE A 141 8.36 -0.30 3.42
N LYS A 142 9.07 0.53 2.64
CA LYS A 142 8.44 1.39 1.62
C LYS A 142 7.96 0.60 0.40
N ILE A 143 8.67 -0.47 0.03
CA ILE A 143 8.34 -1.32 -1.14
C ILE A 143 7.22 -2.31 -0.81
N GLN A 144 7.16 -2.79 0.43
CA GLN A 144 6.19 -3.81 0.87
C GLN A 144 4.73 -3.57 0.41
N PRO A 145 4.15 -2.35 0.48
CA PRO A 145 2.77 -2.10 0.03
C PRO A 145 2.56 -2.21 -1.49
N TRP A 146 3.64 -2.13 -2.28
CA TRP A 146 3.61 -2.16 -3.75
C TRP A 146 3.77 -3.57 -4.31
N LEU A 147 3.94 -4.57 -3.45
CA LEU A 147 3.98 -5.98 -3.84
C LEU A 147 2.56 -6.43 -4.20
N MET A 148 2.30 -6.62 -5.50
CA MET A 148 0.97 -6.94 -6.05
C MET A 148 0.94 -8.31 -6.74
N VAL A 149 1.80 -9.23 -6.33
CA VAL A 149 1.93 -10.58 -6.92
C VAL A 149 0.61 -11.38 -6.77
N ASP A 150 -0.04 -11.23 -5.62
CA ASP A 150 -1.33 -11.84 -5.29
C ASP A 150 -2.46 -11.24 -6.13
N VAL A 151 -2.48 -9.92 -6.27
CA VAL A 151 -3.44 -9.19 -7.09
C VAL A 151 -3.30 -9.58 -8.57
N PHE A 152 -2.07 -9.71 -9.06
CA PHE A 152 -1.79 -10.16 -10.41
C PHE A 152 -2.27 -11.60 -10.64
N LEU A 153 -2.04 -12.53 -9.70
CA LEU A 153 -2.54 -13.91 -9.80
C LEU A 153 -4.07 -13.93 -9.96
N VAL A 154 -4.79 -13.13 -9.17
CA VAL A 154 -6.25 -13.02 -9.29
C VAL A 154 -6.64 -12.42 -10.64
N GLY A 155 -5.91 -11.42 -11.13
CA GLY A 155 -6.10 -10.87 -12.48
C GLY A 155 -5.93 -11.93 -13.57
N VAL A 156 -4.91 -12.78 -13.50
CA VAL A 156 -4.73 -13.92 -14.42
C VAL A 156 -5.93 -14.85 -14.38
N LEU A 157 -6.39 -15.25 -13.19
CA LEU A 157 -7.54 -16.15 -13.05
C LEU A 157 -8.82 -15.56 -13.65
N VAL A 158 -9.08 -14.26 -13.42
CA VAL A 158 -10.24 -13.56 -14.01
C VAL A 158 -10.10 -13.48 -15.54
N SER A 159 -8.91 -13.16 -16.06
CA SER A 159 -8.65 -13.16 -17.51
C SER A 159 -8.85 -14.54 -18.14
N LEU A 160 -8.43 -15.60 -17.47
CA LEU A 160 -8.62 -16.97 -17.96
C LEU A 160 -10.10 -17.33 -18.09
N VAL A 161 -10.93 -16.96 -17.11
CA VAL A 161 -12.39 -17.16 -17.18
C VAL A 161 -13.00 -16.40 -18.37
N LYS A 162 -12.50 -15.18 -18.65
CA LYS A 162 -12.98 -14.37 -19.78
C LYS A 162 -12.60 -14.98 -21.13
N ILE A 163 -11.38 -15.52 -21.26
CA ILE A 163 -10.90 -16.12 -22.52
C ILE A 163 -11.41 -17.55 -22.71
N SER A 164 -11.64 -18.32 -21.63
CA SER A 164 -12.07 -19.73 -21.74
C SER A 164 -13.47 -19.87 -22.35
N ALA A 165 -14.27 -18.80 -22.33
CA ALA A 165 -15.54 -18.74 -23.06
C ALA A 165 -15.36 -18.71 -24.58
N LEU A 166 -14.16 -18.36 -25.07
CA LEU A 166 -13.84 -18.16 -26.49
C LEU A 166 -12.87 -19.22 -27.04
N ALA A 167 -12.01 -19.81 -26.20
CA ALA A 167 -10.97 -20.76 -26.65
C ALA A 167 -10.57 -21.79 -25.56
N HIS A 168 -10.02 -22.93 -25.99
CA HIS A 168 -9.35 -23.89 -25.09
C HIS A 168 -7.97 -23.37 -24.68
N ILE A 169 -7.74 -23.27 -23.37
CA ILE A 169 -6.50 -22.71 -22.79
C ILE A 169 -5.76 -23.80 -22.02
N GLY A 170 -4.49 -24.02 -22.36
CA GLY A 170 -3.58 -24.84 -21.58
C GLY A 170 -2.80 -24.00 -20.55
N LEU A 171 -2.73 -24.48 -19.31
CA LEU A 171 -1.92 -23.86 -18.25
C LEU A 171 -0.50 -24.44 -18.30
N GLY A 172 0.51 -23.58 -18.43
CA GLY A 172 1.91 -24.00 -18.42
C GLY A 172 2.47 -24.20 -17.01
N ASN A 173 3.67 -24.77 -16.91
CA ASN A 173 4.36 -24.99 -15.63
C ASN A 173 4.64 -23.69 -14.87
N SER A 174 4.88 -22.58 -15.58
CA SER A 174 5.10 -21.27 -14.96
C SER A 174 3.89 -20.75 -14.22
N PHE A 175 2.67 -21.09 -14.64
CA PHE A 175 1.46 -20.71 -13.91
C PHE A 175 1.44 -21.31 -12.50
N TRP A 176 1.72 -22.61 -12.38
CA TRP A 176 1.78 -23.29 -11.08
C TRP A 176 2.95 -22.79 -10.21
N ALA A 177 4.12 -22.57 -10.82
CA ALA A 177 5.24 -21.95 -10.13
C ALA A 177 4.90 -20.54 -9.60
N PHE A 178 4.16 -19.75 -10.40
CA PHE A 178 3.70 -18.42 -10.00
C PHE A 178 2.65 -18.45 -8.88
N CYS A 179 1.72 -19.42 -8.90
CA CYS A 179 0.78 -19.64 -7.80
C CYS A 179 1.51 -19.90 -6.47
N LEU A 180 2.49 -20.82 -6.50
CA LEU A 180 3.29 -21.13 -5.31
C LEU A 180 4.13 -19.92 -4.88
N TYR A 181 4.76 -19.23 -5.82
CA TYR A 181 5.49 -17.99 -5.59
C TYR A 181 4.64 -16.93 -4.88
N SER A 182 3.41 -16.68 -5.36
CA SER A 182 2.48 -15.70 -4.77
C SER A 182 2.19 -15.99 -3.29
N VAL A 183 1.87 -17.25 -2.98
CA VAL A 183 1.63 -17.68 -1.59
C VAL A 183 2.89 -17.54 -0.73
N LEU A 184 4.06 -17.92 -1.26
CA LEU A 184 5.33 -17.82 -0.55
C LEU A 184 5.70 -16.35 -0.27
N VAL A 185 5.46 -15.43 -1.20
CA VAL A 185 5.70 -14.00 -1.01
C VAL A 185 4.82 -13.44 0.12
N ILE A 186 3.51 -13.76 0.12
CA ILE A 186 2.61 -13.35 1.22
C ILE A 186 3.12 -13.85 2.57
N LYS A 187 3.53 -15.12 2.63
CA LYS A 187 4.10 -15.72 3.86
C LYS A 187 5.41 -15.06 4.26
N CYS A 188 6.31 -14.81 3.32
CA CYS A 188 7.57 -14.10 3.56
C CYS A 188 7.31 -12.71 4.16
N VAL A 189 6.46 -11.91 3.52
CA VAL A 189 6.08 -10.56 4.00
C VAL A 189 5.46 -10.62 5.40
N SER A 190 4.57 -11.58 5.66
CA SER A 190 3.93 -11.74 6.98
C SER A 190 4.89 -12.15 8.10
N LEU A 191 6.08 -12.67 7.77
CA LEU A 191 7.09 -13.11 8.75
C LEU A 191 8.17 -12.05 9.00
N VAL A 192 8.30 -11.05 8.13
CA VAL A 192 9.26 -9.96 8.30
C VAL A 192 8.74 -9.01 9.38
N ASP A 193 9.33 -9.10 10.57
CA ASP A 193 9.03 -8.20 11.69
C ASP A 193 9.89 -6.92 11.59
N ARG A 194 9.20 -5.77 11.51
CA ARG A 194 9.81 -4.45 11.50
C ARG A 194 10.63 -4.18 12.77
N THR A 195 10.03 -4.42 13.92
CA THR A 195 10.63 -4.07 15.22
C THR A 195 11.85 -4.91 15.51
N TRP A 196 11.76 -6.23 15.30
CA TRP A 196 12.89 -7.14 15.46
C TRP A 196 14.06 -6.79 14.55
N LEU A 197 13.80 -6.51 13.27
CA LEU A 197 14.86 -6.21 12.30
C LEU A 197 15.61 -4.94 12.69
N TRP A 198 14.88 -3.87 13.07
CA TRP A 198 15.51 -2.65 13.52
C TRP A 198 16.27 -2.85 14.84
N ASP A 199 15.71 -3.59 15.80
CA ASP A 199 16.33 -3.79 17.13
C ASP A 199 17.64 -4.59 17.04
N ARG A 200 17.70 -5.53 16.10
CA ARG A 200 18.91 -6.30 15.84
C ARG A 200 20.08 -5.44 15.34
N PHE A 201 19.82 -4.35 14.61
CA PHE A 201 20.85 -3.45 14.09
C PHE A 201 21.07 -2.21 14.96
N PHE A 202 19.99 -1.65 15.50
CA PHE A 202 19.95 -0.38 16.23
C PHE A 202 18.94 -0.49 17.37
N ALA A 203 19.43 -0.51 18.60
CA ALA A 203 18.56 -0.52 19.79
C ALA A 203 17.67 0.74 19.83
N MET A 204 16.51 0.63 20.46
CA MET A 204 15.64 1.78 20.72
C MET A 204 16.31 2.73 21.74
N VAL A 205 16.23 4.03 21.48
CA VAL A 205 16.80 5.05 22.38
C VAL A 205 15.73 5.51 23.36
N PRO A 206 15.90 5.39 24.68
CA PRO A 206 14.93 5.93 25.63
C PRO A 206 14.89 7.46 25.53
N VAL A 207 13.69 8.04 25.67
CA VAL A 207 13.48 9.49 25.66
C VAL A 207 12.78 9.87 26.96
N ASP A 208 13.32 10.88 27.65
CA ASP A 208 12.76 11.38 28.90
C ASP A 208 11.51 12.23 28.65
N GLY A 209 10.58 12.22 29.61
CA GLY A 209 9.36 13.05 29.57
C GLY A 209 8.19 12.46 28.75
N VAL A 210 8.27 11.19 28.37
CA VAL A 210 7.19 10.42 27.73
C VAL A 210 6.79 9.27 28.62
N HIS A 211 5.49 9.13 28.87
CA HIS A 211 4.91 8.15 29.78
C HIS A 211 3.88 7.24 29.07
N ASP A 212 3.59 6.10 29.68
CA ASP A 212 2.50 5.24 29.26
C ASP A 212 1.16 5.97 29.40
N GLY A 213 0.32 5.91 28.37
CA GLY A 213 -0.94 6.63 28.31
C GLY A 213 -0.87 8.00 27.62
N ASP A 214 0.32 8.53 27.37
CA ASP A 214 0.49 9.76 26.58
C ASP A 214 -0.09 9.56 25.17
N THR A 215 -0.55 10.65 24.58
CA THR A 215 -1.15 10.67 23.26
C THR A 215 -0.42 11.64 22.34
N HIS A 216 -0.64 11.49 21.04
CA HIS A 216 -0.18 12.46 20.03
C HIS A 216 -0.68 13.90 20.27
N MET A 217 -1.61 14.13 21.20
CA MET A 217 -2.14 15.44 21.58
C MET A 217 -1.38 16.10 22.73
N ASP A 218 -0.49 15.38 23.43
CA ASP A 218 0.27 15.92 24.57
C ASP A 218 1.51 16.71 24.12
N HIS A 219 1.84 16.68 22.83
CA HIS A 219 2.92 17.44 22.18
C HIS A 219 4.31 17.28 22.83
N ASN A 220 4.53 16.22 23.60
CA ASN A 220 5.83 15.89 24.20
C ASN A 220 6.67 14.96 23.31
N HIS A 221 6.06 14.25 22.36
CA HIS A 221 6.73 13.24 21.56
C HIS A 221 6.25 13.17 20.10
N VAL A 222 7.10 12.58 19.25
CA VAL A 222 6.78 12.22 17.87
C VAL A 222 7.26 10.80 17.56
N GLY A 223 6.33 9.93 17.17
CA GLY A 223 6.62 8.58 16.70
C GLY A 223 7.20 8.57 15.28
N CYS A 224 8.23 7.76 15.04
CA CYS A 224 8.79 7.55 13.71
C CYS A 224 8.04 6.45 12.96
N HIS A 225 7.41 6.77 11.82
CA HIS A 225 6.71 5.80 10.96
C HIS A 225 7.63 4.72 10.33
N ALA A 226 8.95 4.93 10.29
CA ALA A 226 9.87 3.99 9.66
C ALA A 226 10.42 2.90 10.62
N CYS A 227 10.59 3.23 11.90
CA CYS A 227 11.23 2.34 12.87
C CYS A 227 10.54 2.28 14.25
N ASN A 228 9.39 2.93 14.40
CA ASN A 228 8.56 3.00 15.61
C ASN A 228 9.26 3.63 16.84
N GLN A 229 10.43 4.25 16.66
CA GLN A 229 11.13 5.02 17.69
C GLN A 229 10.30 6.23 18.12
N ILE A 230 10.13 6.41 19.43
CA ILE A 230 9.63 7.66 20.02
C ILE A 230 10.77 8.68 20.03
N ASN A 231 10.52 9.89 19.55
CA ASN A 231 11.49 10.99 19.51
C ASN A 231 10.92 12.17 20.30
N PRO A 232 11.77 13.01 20.90
CA PRO A 232 11.29 14.25 21.53
C PRO A 232 10.63 15.15 20.48
N MET A 233 9.73 16.02 20.94
CA MET A 233 9.07 16.99 20.06
C MET A 233 10.13 17.85 19.35
N PRO A 234 10.13 17.90 18.00
CA PRO A 234 11.18 18.58 17.26
C PRO A 234 11.05 20.10 17.38
N THR A 235 12.16 20.77 17.67
CA THR A 235 12.26 22.24 17.68
C THR A 235 12.48 22.84 16.28
N THR A 236 12.84 22.02 15.29
CA THR A 236 13.10 22.45 13.91
C THR A 236 12.31 21.62 12.90
N HIS A 237 11.95 22.25 11.77
CA HIS A 237 11.20 21.61 10.68
C HIS A 237 11.95 20.45 9.96
N HIS A 238 13.23 20.25 10.26
CA HIS A 238 14.08 19.22 9.63
C HIS A 238 14.61 18.19 10.62
N ALA A 239 13.90 17.98 11.72
CA ALA A 239 14.28 16.97 12.70
C ALA A 239 14.30 15.56 12.10
N ARG A 240 15.29 14.79 12.53
CA ARG A 240 15.51 13.41 12.10
C ARG A 240 15.37 12.46 13.28
N CYS A 241 14.95 11.24 12.98
CA CYS A 241 14.80 10.21 13.99
C CYS A 241 16.16 9.81 14.56
N LEU A 242 16.24 9.71 15.89
CA LEU A 242 17.44 9.32 16.64
C LEU A 242 17.97 7.92 16.25
N ARG A 243 17.07 7.01 15.84
CA ARG A 243 17.39 5.64 15.48
C ARG A 243 17.69 5.49 13.99
N CYS A 244 16.69 5.77 13.15
CA CYS A 244 16.76 5.45 11.72
C CYS A 244 17.16 6.63 10.82
N ASP A 245 17.35 7.84 11.34
CA ASP A 245 17.68 9.05 10.57
C ASP A 245 16.62 9.41 9.49
N SER A 246 15.38 8.92 9.61
CA SER A 246 14.28 9.37 8.75
C SER A 246 13.82 10.77 9.17
N ARG A 247 13.26 11.55 8.23
CA ARG A 247 12.58 12.79 8.58
C ARG A 247 11.39 12.49 9.50
N LEU A 248 11.27 13.28 10.57
CA LEU A 248 10.14 13.20 11.49
C LEU A 248 9.00 14.06 10.95
N HIS A 249 7.79 13.50 10.96
CA HIS A 249 6.58 14.20 10.59
C HIS A 249 5.77 14.41 11.86
N VAL A 250 5.67 15.67 12.30
CA VAL A 250 4.78 16.06 13.39
C VAL A 250 3.35 15.83 12.93
N PHE A 251 2.50 15.37 13.84
CA PHE A 251 1.08 15.19 13.55
C PHE A 251 0.45 16.55 13.17
N ASP A 252 -0.05 16.63 11.95
CA ASP A 252 -0.81 17.78 11.45
C ASP A 252 -2.08 17.29 10.75
N ALA A 253 -3.21 17.46 11.45
CA ALA A 253 -4.52 17.03 10.98
C ALA A 253 -4.98 17.77 9.72
N ASN A 254 -4.61 19.05 9.56
CA ASN A 254 -5.13 19.86 8.46
C ASN A 254 -4.37 19.57 7.17
N HIS A 255 -3.04 19.49 7.23
CA HIS A 255 -2.22 19.19 6.05
C HIS A 255 -2.46 17.76 5.54
N SER A 256 -2.48 16.76 6.42
CA SER A 256 -2.78 15.37 6.04
C SER A 256 -4.15 15.24 5.37
N LEU A 257 -5.18 15.89 5.93
CA LEU A 257 -6.53 15.91 5.36
C LEU A 257 -6.58 16.62 4.00
N GLN A 258 -5.85 17.73 3.83
CA GLN A 258 -5.77 18.45 2.56
C GLN A 258 -5.15 17.59 1.46
N TYR A 259 -4.02 16.93 1.72
CA TYR A 259 -3.40 16.02 0.75
C TYR A 259 -4.31 14.84 0.41
N ALA A 260 -4.96 14.26 1.43
CA ALA A 260 -5.90 13.15 1.26
C ALA A 260 -7.08 13.55 0.33
N TRP A 261 -7.68 14.73 0.55
CA TRP A 261 -8.73 15.27 -0.33
C TRP A 261 -8.23 15.59 -1.73
N ALA A 262 -7.04 16.20 -1.88
CA ALA A 262 -6.49 16.54 -3.19
C ALA A 262 -6.32 15.30 -4.07
N TYR A 263 -5.75 14.21 -3.52
CA TYR A 263 -5.63 12.95 -4.24
C TYR A 263 -7.00 12.30 -4.53
N LEU A 264 -7.95 12.39 -3.60
CA LEU A 264 -9.30 11.84 -3.80
C LEU A 264 -10.04 12.57 -4.92
N ILE A 265 -10.01 13.91 -4.93
CA ILE A 265 -10.63 14.73 -5.98
C ILE A 265 -9.96 14.44 -7.33
N ALA A 266 -8.63 14.38 -7.38
CA ALA A 266 -7.92 14.00 -8.59
C ALA A 266 -8.37 12.62 -9.10
N SER A 267 -8.54 11.64 -8.21
CA SER A 267 -9.05 10.32 -8.60
C SER A 267 -10.48 10.36 -9.15
N ILE A 268 -11.35 11.19 -8.60
CA ILE A 268 -12.74 11.35 -9.09
C ILE A 268 -12.73 11.96 -10.51
N VAL A 269 -11.87 12.94 -10.77
CA VAL A 269 -11.74 13.56 -12.10
C VAL A 269 -11.31 12.53 -13.14
N PHE A 270 -10.32 11.68 -12.84
CA PHE A 270 -9.87 10.62 -13.75
C PHE A 270 -10.84 9.42 -13.85
N TYR A 271 -11.74 9.26 -12.88
CA TYR A 271 -12.74 8.18 -12.90
C TYR A 271 -13.77 8.35 -14.02
N ILE A 272 -14.12 9.60 -14.36
CA ILE A 272 -15.07 9.92 -15.42
C ILE A 272 -14.56 9.41 -16.79
N PRO A 273 -13.37 9.83 -17.30
CA PRO A 273 -12.86 9.33 -18.57
C PRO A 273 -12.54 7.83 -18.53
N ALA A 274 -12.17 7.27 -17.37
CA ALA A 274 -11.94 5.84 -17.23
C ALA A 274 -13.19 4.98 -17.47
N ASN A 275 -14.40 5.50 -17.22
CA ASN A 275 -15.65 4.76 -17.46
C ASN A 275 -16.31 5.11 -18.79
N LEU A 276 -16.03 6.29 -19.34
CA LEU A 276 -16.62 6.75 -20.61
C LEU A 276 -15.84 6.30 -21.83
N TYR A 277 -14.51 6.25 -21.76
CA TYR A 277 -13.69 5.85 -22.90
C TYR A 277 -13.58 4.34 -23.07
N PRO A 278 -13.25 3.85 -24.28
CA PRO A 278 -13.02 2.43 -24.52
C PRO A 278 -11.86 1.90 -23.67
N MET A 279 -12.08 0.77 -23.01
CA MET A 279 -11.09 0.06 -22.21
C MET A 279 -10.17 -0.79 -23.10
N MET A 280 -10.73 -1.34 -24.17
CA MET A 280 -10.03 -2.17 -25.15
C MET A 280 -10.60 -1.89 -26.53
N TYR A 281 -9.71 -1.86 -27.53
CA TYR A 281 -10.08 -1.87 -28.94
C TYR A 281 -9.79 -3.24 -29.50
N THR A 282 -10.80 -3.86 -30.12
CA THR A 282 -10.64 -5.11 -30.85
C THR A 282 -10.62 -4.78 -32.34
N VAL A 283 -9.54 -5.16 -33.01
CA VAL A 283 -9.43 -5.04 -34.47
C VAL A 283 -9.69 -6.41 -35.08
N SER A 284 -10.75 -6.51 -35.88
CA SER A 284 -11.13 -7.73 -36.63
C SER A 284 -11.42 -7.35 -38.08
N LEU A 285 -10.75 -8.00 -39.04
CA LEU A 285 -10.97 -7.79 -40.49
C LEU A 285 -10.96 -6.31 -40.92
N GLY A 286 -10.10 -5.49 -40.31
CA GLY A 286 -9.96 -4.05 -40.61
C GLY A 286 -11.00 -3.13 -39.94
N GLN A 287 -11.99 -3.68 -39.21
CA GLN A 287 -12.90 -2.89 -38.38
C GLN A 287 -12.39 -2.81 -36.95
N THR A 288 -12.35 -1.61 -36.39
CA THR A 288 -11.93 -1.35 -35.01
C THR A 288 -13.15 -1.09 -34.14
N GLU A 289 -13.46 -2.01 -33.22
CA GLU A 289 -14.56 -1.83 -32.26
C GLU A 289 -14.01 -1.56 -30.86
N GLY A 290 -14.36 -0.40 -30.31
CA GLY A 290 -14.02 -0.02 -28.94
C GLY A 290 -15.08 -0.51 -27.96
N SER A 291 -14.66 -1.25 -26.93
CA SER A 291 -15.55 -1.70 -25.84
C SER A 291 -15.21 -0.96 -24.55
N THR A 292 -16.20 -0.27 -23.97
CA THR A 292 -16.10 0.26 -22.60
C THR A 292 -16.28 -0.86 -21.57
N ILE A 293 -15.94 -0.62 -20.31
CA ILE A 293 -16.14 -1.59 -19.22
C ILE A 293 -17.62 -2.00 -19.15
N LEU A 294 -18.53 -1.01 -19.16
CA LEU A 294 -19.97 -1.26 -19.13
C LEU A 294 -20.47 -1.94 -20.40
N GLY A 295 -19.92 -1.58 -21.56
CA GLY A 295 -20.22 -2.24 -22.83
C GLY A 295 -19.87 -3.73 -22.79
N GLY A 296 -18.70 -4.08 -22.23
CA GLY A 296 -18.28 -5.47 -22.02
C GLY A 296 -19.20 -6.25 -21.07
N VAL A 297 -19.65 -5.62 -19.98
CA VAL A 297 -20.63 -6.20 -19.04
C VAL A 297 -21.96 -6.50 -19.75
N VAL A 298 -22.50 -5.53 -20.51
CA VAL A 298 -23.78 -5.69 -21.23
C VAL A 298 -23.68 -6.78 -22.31
N LEU A 299 -22.55 -6.86 -23.02
CA LEU A 299 -22.32 -7.91 -24.02
C LEU A 299 -22.33 -9.30 -23.38
N LEU A 300 -21.57 -9.51 -22.31
CA LEU A 300 -21.52 -10.79 -21.58
C LEU A 300 -22.87 -11.16 -20.96
N TRP A 301 -23.63 -10.16 -20.51
CA TRP A 301 -24.98 -10.37 -20.01
C TRP A 301 -25.92 -10.90 -21.10
N LYS A 302 -25.87 -10.31 -22.31
CA LYS A 302 -26.68 -10.76 -23.45
C LYS A 302 -26.30 -12.15 -23.95
N MET A 303 -25.03 -12.54 -23.84
CA MET A 303 -24.55 -13.89 -24.21
C MET A 303 -24.93 -14.97 -23.18
N GLY A 304 -25.70 -14.64 -22.13
CA GLY A 304 -26.16 -15.59 -21.10
C GLY A 304 -25.15 -15.81 -19.96
N SER A 305 -23.94 -15.25 -20.05
CA SER A 305 -22.89 -15.35 -19.03
C SER A 305 -23.03 -14.31 -17.90
N TRP A 306 -24.25 -14.16 -17.36
CA TRP A 306 -24.58 -13.14 -16.36
C TRP A 306 -23.71 -13.19 -15.07
N PRO A 307 -23.23 -14.35 -14.56
CA PRO A 307 -22.37 -14.37 -13.37
C PRO A 307 -21.02 -13.70 -13.63
N ILE A 308 -20.43 -13.91 -14.81
CA ILE A 308 -19.14 -13.32 -15.20
C ILE A 308 -19.31 -11.79 -15.37
N ALA A 309 -20.40 -11.38 -16.01
CA ALA A 309 -20.75 -9.96 -16.18
C ALA A 309 -20.86 -9.24 -14.82
N LEU A 310 -21.50 -9.88 -13.82
CA LEU A 310 -21.65 -9.32 -12.47
C LEU A 310 -20.31 -9.19 -11.75
N VAL A 311 -19.42 -10.17 -11.87
CA VAL A 311 -18.07 -10.11 -11.28
C VAL A 311 -17.28 -8.94 -11.85
N ILE A 312 -17.28 -8.75 -13.17
CA ILE A 312 -16.59 -7.63 -13.83
C ILE A 312 -17.20 -6.29 -13.42
N PHE A 313 -18.53 -6.18 -13.41
CA PHE A 313 -19.22 -4.95 -12.98
C PHE A 313 -18.86 -4.58 -11.53
N MET A 314 -18.91 -5.55 -10.62
CA MET A 314 -18.59 -5.32 -9.22
C MET A 314 -17.12 -4.93 -9.05
N ALA A 315 -16.20 -5.61 -9.73
CA ALA A 315 -14.77 -5.36 -9.61
C ALA A 315 -14.35 -4.01 -10.19
N SER A 316 -14.83 -3.65 -11.38
CA SER A 316 -14.30 -2.51 -12.14
C SER A 316 -15.07 -1.21 -11.90
N ILE A 317 -16.35 -1.27 -11.49
CA ILE A 317 -17.19 -0.09 -11.28
C ILE A 317 -17.56 0.06 -9.80
N PHE A 318 -18.20 -0.95 -9.21
CA PHE A 318 -18.74 -0.83 -7.86
C PHE A 318 -17.65 -0.67 -6.78
N ILE A 319 -16.60 -1.50 -6.80
CA ILE A 319 -15.53 -1.47 -5.79
C ILE A 319 -14.78 -0.11 -5.78
N PRO A 320 -14.30 0.44 -6.93
CA PRO A 320 -13.67 1.76 -6.95
C PRO A 320 -14.60 2.88 -6.47
N MET A 321 -15.87 2.88 -6.88
CA MET A 321 -16.84 3.87 -6.39
C MET A 321 -17.03 3.77 -4.87
N ALA A 322 -17.26 2.56 -4.36
CA ALA A 322 -17.44 2.32 -2.93
C ALA A 322 -16.23 2.79 -2.11
N LYS A 323 -15.01 2.56 -2.61
CA LYS A 323 -13.76 3.06 -2.02
C LYS A 323 -13.74 4.59 -1.98
N MET A 324 -14.03 5.26 -3.09
CA MET A 324 -14.05 6.74 -3.13
C MET A 324 -15.10 7.33 -2.19
N PHE A 325 -16.31 6.78 -2.17
CA PHE A 325 -17.37 7.24 -1.27
C PHE A 325 -17.01 7.03 0.20
N THR A 326 -16.43 5.88 0.55
CA THR A 326 -16.02 5.58 1.93
C THR A 326 -14.90 6.52 2.39
N LEU A 327 -13.90 6.79 1.53
CA LEU A 327 -12.84 7.75 1.84
C LEU A 327 -13.39 9.18 1.95
N ALA A 328 -14.25 9.62 1.04
CA ALA A 328 -14.89 10.94 1.11
C ALA A 328 -15.66 11.12 2.43
N TRP A 329 -16.43 10.11 2.82
CA TRP A 329 -17.16 10.08 4.08
C TRP A 329 -16.21 10.15 5.28
N LEU A 330 -15.16 9.33 5.30
CA LEU A 330 -14.16 9.33 6.37
C LEU A 330 -13.48 10.69 6.51
N TYR A 331 -13.10 11.33 5.41
CA TYR A 331 -12.44 12.63 5.42
C TYR A 331 -13.39 13.75 5.87
N PHE A 332 -14.66 13.67 5.48
CA PHE A 332 -15.69 14.58 5.98
C PHE A 332 -15.92 14.44 7.48
N CYS A 333 -15.99 13.19 7.98
CA CYS A 333 -16.06 12.92 9.42
C CYS A 333 -14.82 13.43 10.17
N ALA A 334 -13.63 13.21 9.61
CA ALA A 334 -12.37 13.70 10.17
C ALA A 334 -12.32 15.24 10.25
N GLY A 335 -12.80 15.93 9.21
CA GLY A 335 -12.86 17.40 9.18
C GLY A 335 -13.84 17.99 10.21
N LYS A 336 -14.93 17.29 10.50
CA LYS A 336 -15.91 17.72 11.53
C LYS A 336 -15.42 17.55 12.96
N ARG A 337 -14.32 16.81 13.20
CA ARG A 337 -13.75 16.50 14.52
C ARG A 337 -14.84 16.12 15.51
N ILE A 338 -15.50 15.00 15.22
CA ILE A 338 -16.71 14.53 15.91
C ILE A 338 -16.45 14.44 17.41
N ASP A 339 -17.34 15.03 18.22
CA ASP A 339 -17.23 15.05 19.68
C ASP A 339 -17.22 13.63 20.27
N ASP A 340 -16.10 13.32 20.92
CA ASP A 340 -15.82 12.47 22.08
C ASP A 340 -16.36 11.03 22.19
N SER A 341 -17.18 10.54 21.25
CA SER A 341 -17.56 9.13 21.27
C SER A 341 -16.42 8.28 20.70
N THR A 342 -15.58 7.75 21.58
CA THR A 342 -14.55 6.72 21.28
C THR A 342 -15.11 5.61 20.37
N GLN A 343 -16.40 5.28 20.48
CA GLN A 343 -17.07 4.31 19.61
C GLN A 343 -17.16 4.75 18.15
N ILE A 344 -17.39 6.03 17.87
CA ILE A 344 -17.43 6.58 16.50
C ILE A 344 -16.03 6.53 15.90
N ALA A 345 -15.00 6.95 16.64
CA ALA A 345 -13.61 6.85 16.20
C ALA A 345 -13.22 5.41 15.83
N ILE A 346 -13.61 4.43 16.66
CA ILE A 346 -13.38 3.01 16.38
C ILE A 346 -14.14 2.56 15.11
N LYS A 347 -15.38 2.99 14.90
CA LYS A 347 -16.15 2.67 13.67
C LYS A 347 -15.47 3.24 12.42
N CYS A 348 -15.08 4.51 12.45
CA CYS A 348 -14.34 5.16 11.36
C CYS A 348 -13.02 4.43 11.08
N LEU A 349 -12.29 4.03 12.13
CA LEU A 349 -11.05 3.31 11.99
C LEU A 349 -11.23 1.90 11.39
N LYS A 350 -12.30 1.18 11.75
CA LYS A 350 -12.66 -0.10 11.12
C LYS A 350 -12.96 0.05 9.63
N LEU A 351 -13.71 1.09 9.27
CA LEU A 351 -13.97 1.42 7.86
C LEU A 351 -12.67 1.78 7.12
N TYR A 352 -11.79 2.57 7.75
CA TYR A 352 -10.49 2.89 7.19
C TYR A 352 -9.64 1.64 6.93
N ARG A 353 -9.51 0.73 7.92
CA ARG A 353 -8.80 -0.55 7.74
C ARG A 353 -9.40 -1.40 6.60
N LEU A 354 -10.73 -1.41 6.46
CA LEU A 354 -11.41 -2.08 5.35
C LEU A 354 -11.04 -1.45 4.00
N THR A 355 -11.01 -0.11 3.92
CA THR A 355 -10.61 0.59 2.68
C THR A 355 -9.15 0.36 2.31
N GLU A 356 -8.23 0.28 3.28
CA GLU A 356 -6.83 -0.08 3.02
C GLU A 356 -6.70 -1.51 2.51
N LEU A 357 -7.44 -2.45 3.10
CA LEU A 357 -7.45 -3.84 2.66
C LEU A 357 -7.93 -3.97 1.22
N ILE A 358 -9.07 -3.35 0.88
CA ILE A 358 -9.64 -3.35 -0.48
C ILE A 358 -8.74 -2.56 -1.44
N GLY A 359 -7.99 -1.59 -0.96
CA GLY A 359 -7.28 -0.62 -1.77
C GLY A 359 -6.31 -1.21 -2.80
N ARG A 360 -5.58 -2.27 -2.46
CA ARG A 360 -4.68 -2.98 -3.39
C ARG A 360 -5.41 -3.82 -4.45
N TRP A 361 -6.61 -4.30 -4.13
CA TRP A 361 -7.42 -5.14 -5.03
C TRP A 361 -8.02 -4.34 -6.18
N SER A 362 -8.12 -3.02 -6.04
CA SER A 362 -8.55 -2.16 -7.15
C SER A 362 -7.62 -2.24 -8.38
N MET A 363 -6.39 -2.75 -8.24
CA MET A 363 -5.46 -2.97 -9.36
C MET A 363 -5.78 -4.22 -10.21
N VAL A 364 -6.66 -5.12 -9.75
CA VAL A 364 -6.98 -6.37 -10.47
C VAL A 364 -7.39 -6.10 -11.92
N ASP A 365 -8.24 -5.10 -12.16
CA ASP A 365 -8.78 -4.80 -13.50
C ASP A 365 -7.70 -4.38 -14.50
N ILE A 366 -6.69 -3.64 -14.06
CA ILE A 366 -5.56 -3.21 -14.89
C ILE A 366 -4.72 -4.42 -15.31
N PHE A 367 -4.49 -5.35 -14.37
CA PHE A 367 -3.80 -6.60 -14.70
C PHE A 367 -4.63 -7.47 -15.63
N VAL A 368 -5.95 -7.52 -15.46
CA VAL A 368 -6.86 -8.26 -16.37
C VAL A 368 -6.69 -7.73 -17.79
N VAL A 369 -6.77 -6.42 -18.00
CA VAL A 369 -6.61 -5.80 -19.33
C VAL A 369 -5.21 -6.02 -19.91
N ALA A 370 -4.16 -5.83 -19.11
CA ALA A 370 -2.79 -6.07 -19.55
C ALA A 370 -2.58 -7.52 -20.03
N ILE A 371 -3.11 -8.49 -19.27
CA ILE A 371 -3.04 -9.91 -19.62
C ILE A 371 -3.86 -10.22 -20.88
N LEU A 372 -5.09 -9.69 -21.00
CA LEU A 372 -5.91 -9.90 -22.20
C LEU A 372 -5.23 -9.38 -23.46
N VAL A 373 -4.64 -8.19 -23.39
CA VAL A 373 -3.88 -7.59 -24.51
C VAL A 373 -2.66 -8.44 -24.87
N ALA A 374 -1.95 -8.97 -23.88
CA ALA A 374 -0.80 -9.83 -24.11
C ALA A 374 -1.16 -11.21 -24.68
N LEU A 375 -2.30 -11.79 -24.25
CA LEU A 375 -2.68 -13.16 -24.61
C LEU A 375 -3.50 -13.24 -25.91
N VAL A 376 -4.33 -12.24 -26.19
CA VAL A 376 -5.24 -12.25 -27.33
C VAL A 376 -4.62 -11.44 -28.47
N GLN A 377 -3.53 -11.98 -28.99
CA GLN A 377 -2.88 -11.49 -30.21
C GLN A 377 -2.87 -12.64 -31.22
N LEU A 378 -3.97 -12.80 -31.95
CA LEU A 378 -4.06 -13.79 -33.01
C LEU A 378 -3.44 -13.18 -34.27
N GLN A 379 -2.30 -13.71 -34.70
CA GLN A 379 -1.59 -13.27 -35.89
C GLN A 379 -2.55 -13.07 -37.07
N ASN A 380 -2.67 -11.82 -37.54
CA ASN A 380 -3.47 -11.37 -38.69
C ASN A 380 -5.01 -11.55 -38.65
N VAL A 381 -5.61 -12.06 -37.57
CA VAL A 381 -7.08 -12.28 -37.52
C VAL A 381 -7.76 -11.35 -36.51
N MET A 382 -7.20 -11.24 -35.30
CA MET A 382 -7.77 -10.42 -34.24
C MET A 382 -6.66 -9.91 -33.31
N ALA A 383 -6.61 -8.58 -33.11
CA ALA A 383 -5.70 -7.95 -32.18
C ALA A 383 -6.49 -7.11 -31.16
N ILE A 384 -6.08 -7.17 -29.90
CA ILE A 384 -6.66 -6.37 -28.82
C ILE A 384 -5.62 -5.36 -28.35
N SER A 385 -5.94 -4.07 -28.49
CA SER A 385 -5.08 -2.99 -27.99
C SER A 385 -5.71 -2.35 -26.74
N PRO A 386 -4.90 -1.90 -25.76
CA PRO A 386 -5.42 -1.17 -24.61
C PRO A 386 -5.98 0.18 -25.06
N GLY A 387 -7.17 0.52 -24.58
CA GLY A 387 -7.75 1.84 -24.79
C GLY A 387 -7.29 2.87 -23.75
N PRO A 388 -7.53 4.17 -23.98
CA PRO A 388 -7.10 5.24 -23.09
C PRO A 388 -7.73 5.14 -21.69
N ALA A 389 -8.90 4.51 -21.55
CA ALA A 389 -9.54 4.28 -20.26
C ALA A 389 -8.66 3.46 -19.30
N ALA A 390 -7.84 2.53 -19.80
CA ALA A 390 -6.97 1.70 -18.97
C ALA A 390 -5.93 2.55 -18.20
N LEU A 391 -5.37 3.57 -18.87
CA LEU A 391 -4.42 4.50 -18.24
C LEU A 391 -5.12 5.42 -17.24
N CYS A 392 -6.28 5.97 -17.59
CA CYS A 392 -7.08 6.78 -16.65
C CYS A 392 -7.45 5.96 -15.41
N PHE A 393 -7.86 4.71 -15.58
CA PHE A 393 -8.18 3.80 -14.49
C PHE A 393 -6.96 3.49 -13.61
N ALA A 394 -5.78 3.29 -14.21
CA ALA A 394 -4.54 3.14 -13.44
C ALA A 394 -4.22 4.37 -12.57
N ILE A 395 -4.39 5.58 -13.11
CA ILE A 395 -4.21 6.82 -12.34
C ILE A 395 -5.22 6.90 -11.19
N VAL A 396 -6.49 6.53 -11.42
CA VAL A 396 -7.52 6.47 -10.37
C VAL A 396 -7.08 5.57 -9.22
N VAL A 397 -6.61 4.36 -9.51
CA VAL A 397 -6.22 3.39 -8.48
C VAL A 397 -5.00 3.90 -7.69
N ILE A 398 -4.00 4.45 -8.38
CA ILE A 398 -2.82 5.04 -7.74
C ILE A 398 -3.20 6.21 -6.84
N PHE A 399 -4.02 7.16 -7.33
CA PHE A 399 -4.43 8.32 -6.53
C PHE A 399 -5.33 7.95 -5.36
N THR A 400 -6.24 6.97 -5.50
CA THR A 400 -7.01 6.50 -4.33
C THR A 400 -6.14 5.79 -3.29
N MET A 401 -5.08 5.10 -3.70
CA MET A 401 -4.10 4.50 -2.79
C MET A 401 -3.27 5.59 -2.08
N LEU A 402 -2.75 6.57 -2.83
CA LEU A 402 -2.00 7.71 -2.26
C LEU A 402 -2.87 8.56 -1.33
N SER A 403 -4.14 8.75 -1.66
CA SER A 403 -5.12 9.43 -0.80
C SER A 403 -5.22 8.76 0.57
N ALA A 404 -5.43 7.44 0.59
CA ALA A 404 -5.55 6.67 1.84
C ALA A 404 -4.24 6.63 2.64
N MET A 405 -3.08 6.57 1.97
CA MET A 405 -1.75 6.60 2.60
C MET A 405 -1.36 7.97 3.17
N SER A 406 -1.89 9.05 2.59
CA SER A 406 -1.62 10.43 3.06
C SER A 406 -2.53 10.83 4.23
N PHE A 407 -3.62 10.11 4.44
CA PHE A 407 -4.56 10.32 5.53
C PHE A 407 -4.01 9.76 6.84
N ASP A 408 -3.99 10.59 7.89
CA ASP A 408 -3.57 10.18 9.22
C ASP A 408 -4.79 9.80 10.09
N PRO A 409 -4.99 8.51 10.43
CA PRO A 409 -6.13 8.08 11.24
C PRO A 409 -6.15 8.66 12.67
N ARG A 410 -5.03 9.22 13.15
CA ARG A 410 -4.96 9.88 14.46
C ARG A 410 -5.94 11.06 14.57
N VAL A 411 -6.33 11.66 13.45
CA VAL A 411 -7.32 12.75 13.39
C VAL A 411 -8.67 12.37 14.03
N PHE A 412 -9.07 11.10 13.99
CA PHE A 412 -10.31 10.65 14.64
C PHE A 412 -10.29 10.73 16.17
N TRP A 413 -9.10 10.90 16.75
CA TRP A 413 -8.87 10.91 18.20
C TRP A 413 -8.52 12.31 18.73
N THR A 414 -8.66 13.34 17.89
CA THR A 414 -8.48 14.74 18.26
C THR A 414 -9.80 15.35 18.75
N PRO A 415 -9.89 15.85 19.99
CA PRO A 415 -11.11 16.51 20.48
C PRO A 415 -11.41 17.79 19.70
N LYS A 416 -12.69 18.16 19.61
CA LYS A 416 -13.11 19.42 19.01
C LYS A 416 -12.50 20.57 19.81
N ARG A 417 -11.69 21.43 19.16
CA ARG A 417 -11.19 22.66 19.78
C ARG A 417 -12.43 23.48 20.16
N LYS A 418 -12.81 23.54 21.44
CA LYS A 418 -13.75 24.57 21.90
C LYS A 418 -13.09 25.88 21.54
N SER A 419 -13.73 26.66 20.66
CA SER A 419 -13.31 28.03 20.39
C SER A 419 -13.51 28.81 21.70
N TYR A 420 -12.53 28.75 22.59
CA TYR A 420 -12.46 29.72 23.68
C TYR A 420 -12.25 31.06 22.98
N LYS A 421 -13.29 31.90 22.98
CA LYS A 421 -13.08 33.33 22.83
C LYS A 421 -12.01 33.68 23.86
N GLN A 422 -10.87 34.13 23.36
CA GLN A 422 -9.84 34.73 24.15
C GLN A 422 -10.42 36.08 24.57
N ASP A 423 -11.20 36.08 25.65
CA ASP A 423 -11.55 37.32 26.34
C ASP A 423 -10.22 37.87 26.84
N SER A 424 -9.85 39.00 26.26
CA SER A 424 -8.71 39.83 26.60
C SER A 424 -8.88 40.37 28.02
N GLU A 425 -8.47 39.59 29.01
CA GLU A 425 -8.12 40.08 30.35
C GLU A 425 -6.62 39.88 30.55
N LEU A 426 -5.83 40.74 29.90
CA LEU A 426 -4.41 40.92 30.22
C LEU A 426 -3.98 42.39 30.19
N ASP A 427 -4.94 43.32 30.20
CA ASP A 427 -4.70 44.75 30.42
C ASP A 427 -5.22 45.14 31.81
N THR A 428 -4.59 44.69 32.89
CA THR A 428 -4.79 45.31 34.23
C THR A 428 -3.66 45.10 35.24
N VAL A 429 -2.54 44.46 34.87
CA VAL A 429 -1.46 44.19 35.83
C VAL A 429 -0.11 44.60 35.27
N GLU A 430 0.05 45.85 34.83
CA GLU A 430 1.37 46.44 34.58
C GLU A 430 1.33 47.99 34.53
N SER A 431 0.91 48.62 35.63
CA SER A 431 1.17 50.06 35.84
C SER A 431 1.28 50.46 37.31
N ASN A 432 1.92 49.62 38.13
CA ASN A 432 2.31 49.99 39.49
C ASN A 432 3.68 49.38 39.87
N SER A 433 4.76 50.05 39.47
CA SER A 433 6.07 50.11 40.17
C SER A 433 7.08 50.85 39.29
N VAL A 434 7.25 52.17 39.49
CA VAL A 434 8.39 52.79 40.18
C VAL A 434 9.75 52.59 39.48
N VAL A 435 10.28 53.69 38.90
CA VAL A 435 11.71 53.92 38.72
C VAL A 435 12.04 55.33 39.21
N PRO A 436 12.97 55.53 40.17
CA PRO A 436 13.45 56.84 40.57
C PRO A 436 14.82 57.15 39.93
N SER A 437 15.01 58.37 39.39
CA SER A 437 16.28 59.12 39.32
C SER A 437 16.11 60.37 38.46
N VAL A 438 16.01 61.58 39.04
CA VAL A 438 17.09 62.57 39.19
C VAL A 438 17.63 63.14 37.86
N HIS A 439 17.27 64.41 37.57
CA HIS A 439 18.14 65.55 37.17
C HIS A 439 17.35 66.62 36.39
N LYS A 440 16.98 67.73 37.05
CA LYS A 440 17.63 69.05 37.00
C LYS A 440 16.76 70.09 37.69
#